data_AF-A0A1F6Y8X8-F1
#
_entry.id   AF-A0A1F6Y8X8-F1
#
_cell.length_a   1.000
_cell.length_b   1.000
_cell.length_c   1.000
_cell.angle_alpha   90.00
_cell.angle_beta   90.00
_cell.angle_gamma   90.00
#
_symmetry.space_group_name_H-M   'P 1'
#
loop_
_entity.id
_entity.type
_entity.pdbx_description
1 polymer ?
#
loop_
_entity_poly.entity_id
_entity_poly.type
_entity_poly.pdbx_seq_one_letter_code
_entity_poly.pdbx_strand_id
1 'polypeptide(L)'
;MSNKYAKFIKALRNERGFSQSFMAGKLGISRPSYIGVENGTREITLEEAEKLKDLFGISIEEFANATLPQYEKYKQMILAYLKSYMTSSDGKIPKTKLAKLLYLADFSWFYKNLNSMSGMQYLRRAYGPVPDPYFRALDELEEEGKIKIDPKGDALLVSLSGSSPNQKLDKLSEKELELIKKIGAKWKEKNTRDIVDFTHEQLPYKLCSPDEVIPYELIIQQDPDYVY
;
A
#
# COMPACT_ATOMS: atom_id res chain seq x y z
N MET A 1 11.29 22.26 -4.54
CA MET A 1 11.02 20.92 -3.98
C MET A 1 9.80 20.37 -4.70
N SER A 2 9.81 19.11 -5.14
CA SER A 2 8.61 18.51 -5.76
C SER A 2 7.50 18.51 -4.73
N ASN A 3 6.44 19.26 -5.01
CA ASN A 3 5.38 19.47 -4.06
C ASN A 3 4.52 18.20 -3.92
N LYS A 4 4.87 17.29 -2.99
CA LYS A 4 4.30 15.92 -2.91
C LYS A 4 2.77 15.91 -2.81
N TYR A 5 2.18 16.91 -2.13
CA TYR A 5 0.73 17.05 -1.99
C TYR A 5 0.01 17.53 -3.25
N ALA A 6 0.69 18.14 -4.23
CA ALA A 6 0.06 18.67 -5.45
C ALA A 6 -0.63 17.57 -6.28
N LYS A 7 0.07 16.44 -6.47
CA LYS A 7 -0.48 15.27 -7.17
C LYS A 7 -1.62 14.63 -6.37
N PHE A 8 -1.53 14.65 -5.05
CA PHE A 8 -2.52 14.11 -4.14
C PHE A 8 -3.84 14.89 -4.18
N ILE A 9 -3.77 16.22 -4.08
CA ILE A 9 -4.91 17.12 -4.27
C ILE A 9 -5.58 16.88 -5.62
N LYS A 10 -4.79 16.76 -6.70
CA LYS A 10 -5.30 16.51 -8.05
C LYS A 10 -6.01 15.15 -8.17
N ALA A 11 -5.47 14.10 -7.56
CA ALA A 11 -6.06 12.77 -7.56
C ALA A 11 -7.41 12.75 -6.83
N LEU A 12 -7.46 13.29 -5.61
CA LEU A 12 -8.70 13.42 -4.82
C LEU A 12 -9.75 14.26 -5.54
N ARG A 13 -9.34 15.37 -6.16
CA ARG A 13 -10.23 16.19 -6.97
C ARG A 13 -10.87 15.38 -8.10
N ASN A 14 -10.07 14.59 -8.82
CA ASN A 14 -10.56 13.76 -9.92
C ASN A 14 -11.49 12.64 -9.42
N GLU A 15 -11.14 11.98 -8.32
CA GLU A 15 -11.94 10.91 -7.71
C GLU A 15 -13.31 11.40 -7.28
N ARG A 16 -13.38 12.60 -6.67
CA ARG A 16 -14.64 13.23 -6.26
C ARG A 16 -15.38 13.93 -7.41
N GLY A 17 -14.83 13.92 -8.62
CA GLY A 17 -15.42 14.59 -9.79
C GLY A 17 -15.45 16.12 -9.69
N PHE A 18 -14.62 16.72 -8.83
CA PHE A 18 -14.60 18.16 -8.61
C PHE A 18 -13.88 18.91 -9.75
N SER A 19 -14.40 20.08 -10.11
CA SER A 19 -13.72 20.96 -11.08
C SER A 19 -12.63 21.79 -10.40
N GLN A 20 -11.63 22.22 -11.16
CA GLN A 20 -10.59 23.13 -10.65
C GLN A 20 -11.19 24.47 -10.16
N SER A 21 -12.27 24.94 -10.79
CA SER A 21 -12.98 26.15 -10.36
C SER A 21 -13.70 25.95 -9.02
N PHE A 22 -14.32 24.79 -8.82
CA PHE A 22 -14.96 24.45 -7.54
C PHE A 22 -13.94 24.44 -6.40
N MET A 23 -12.79 23.78 -6.62
CA MET A 23 -11.73 23.72 -5.63
C MET A 23 -11.16 25.10 -5.31
N ALA A 24 -10.89 25.91 -6.34
CA ALA A 24 -10.43 27.28 -6.17
C ALA A 24 -11.39 28.10 -5.30
N GLY A 25 -12.71 27.97 -5.54
CA GLY A 25 -13.75 28.60 -4.72
C GLY A 25 -13.76 28.13 -3.28
N LYS A 26 -13.56 26.82 -3.01
CA LYS A 26 -13.49 26.27 -1.65
C LYS A 26 -12.27 26.76 -0.87
N LEU A 27 -11.14 26.94 -1.55
CA LEU A 27 -9.92 27.43 -0.93
C LEU A 27 -9.87 28.96 -0.79
N GLY A 28 -10.74 29.67 -1.51
CA GLY A 28 -10.73 31.14 -1.55
C GLY A 28 -9.60 31.71 -2.41
N ILE A 29 -9.14 30.96 -3.42
CA ILE A 29 -8.06 31.38 -4.33
C ILE A 29 -8.55 31.47 -5.77
N SER A 30 -7.77 32.12 -6.63
CA SER A 30 -8.10 32.19 -8.06
C SER A 30 -7.90 30.82 -8.74
N ARG A 31 -8.68 30.54 -9.80
CA ARG A 31 -8.52 29.31 -10.58
C ARG A 31 -7.09 29.10 -11.09
N PRO A 32 -6.38 30.12 -11.62
CA PRO A 32 -4.96 29.97 -12.00
C PRO A 32 -4.05 29.62 -10.82
N SER A 33 -4.31 30.21 -9.63
CA SER A 33 -3.60 29.89 -8.40
C SER A 33 -3.77 28.42 -8.01
N TYR A 34 -4.99 27.90 -8.09
CA TYR A 34 -5.28 26.48 -7.84
C TYR A 34 -4.61 25.55 -8.86
N ILE A 35 -4.58 25.93 -10.14
CA ILE A 35 -3.81 25.19 -11.16
C ILE A 35 -2.32 25.15 -10.79
N GLY A 36 -1.78 26.26 -10.28
CA GLY A 36 -0.40 26.31 -9.77
C GLY A 36 -0.16 25.37 -8.60
N VAL A 37 -1.14 25.21 -7.71
CA VAL A 37 -1.11 24.20 -6.64
C VAL A 37 -1.04 22.79 -7.21
N GLU A 38 -1.94 22.41 -8.13
CA GLU A 38 -1.95 21.05 -8.72
C GLU A 38 -0.70 20.73 -9.55
N ASN A 39 -0.09 21.74 -10.16
CA ASN A 39 1.14 21.61 -10.92
C ASN A 39 2.40 21.67 -10.04
N GLY A 40 2.25 21.97 -8.75
CA GLY A 40 3.35 22.09 -7.79
C GLY A 40 4.22 23.33 -7.98
N THR A 41 3.77 24.32 -8.77
CA THR A 41 4.45 25.61 -8.95
C THR A 41 4.06 26.63 -7.87
N ARG A 42 3.04 26.32 -7.07
CA ARG A 42 2.61 27.09 -5.90
C ARG A 42 2.42 26.15 -4.71
N GLU A 43 2.85 26.59 -3.53
CA GLU A 43 2.58 25.91 -2.27
C GLU A 43 1.21 26.31 -1.70
N ILE A 44 0.61 25.44 -0.88
CA ILE A 44 -0.61 25.78 -0.14
C ILE A 44 -0.25 26.39 1.21
N THR A 45 -1.10 27.28 1.71
CA THR A 45 -0.98 27.78 3.09
C THR A 45 -1.58 26.77 4.08
N LEU A 46 -1.27 26.93 5.38
CA LEU A 46 -1.88 26.11 6.43
C LEU A 46 -3.42 26.25 6.45
N GLU A 47 -3.93 27.47 6.21
CA GLU A 47 -5.37 27.73 6.13
C GLU A 47 -6.01 27.00 4.93
N GLU A 48 -5.33 26.99 3.77
CA GLU A 48 -5.78 26.22 2.61
C GLU A 48 -5.72 24.70 2.88
N ALA A 49 -4.73 24.22 3.63
CA ALA A 49 -4.63 22.82 4.05
C ALA A 49 -5.77 22.40 4.99
N GLU A 50 -6.14 23.23 5.97
CA GLU A 50 -7.31 22.97 6.85
C GLU A 50 -8.62 22.91 6.04
N LYS A 51 -8.81 23.81 5.07
CA LYS A 51 -9.97 23.78 4.17
C LYS A 51 -10.02 22.50 3.33
N LEU A 52 -8.87 22.00 2.88
CA LEU A 52 -8.79 20.73 2.15
C LEU A 52 -9.09 19.53 3.05
N LYS A 53 -8.58 19.52 4.28
CA LYS A 53 -8.89 18.52 5.30
C LYS A 53 -10.39 18.45 5.54
N ASP A 54 -11.05 19.58 5.76
CA ASP A 54 -12.51 19.63 5.97
C ASP A 54 -13.29 19.18 4.72
N LEU A 55 -12.80 19.51 3.52
CA LEU A 55 -13.46 19.17 2.27
C LEU A 55 -13.36 17.66 1.94
N PHE A 56 -12.21 17.05 2.21
CA PHE A 56 -11.96 15.66 1.86
C PHE A 56 -12.10 14.67 3.01
N GLY A 57 -12.15 15.16 4.26
CA GLY A 57 -12.22 14.34 5.47
C GLY A 57 -10.91 13.61 5.79
N ILE A 58 -9.77 14.21 5.43
CA ILE A 58 -8.42 13.61 5.54
C ILE A 58 -7.49 14.50 6.35
N SER A 59 -6.56 13.92 7.11
CA SER A 59 -5.69 14.66 8.02
C SER A 59 -4.60 15.47 7.30
N ILE A 60 -4.03 16.47 7.98
CA ILE A 60 -2.91 17.25 7.44
C ILE A 60 -1.66 16.38 7.30
N GLU A 61 -1.48 15.40 8.18
CA GLU A 61 -0.41 14.41 8.05
C GLU A 61 -0.60 13.55 6.79
N GLU A 62 -1.83 13.17 6.44
CA GLU A 62 -2.12 12.46 5.18
C GLU A 62 -1.79 13.32 3.95
N PHE A 63 -2.03 14.64 4.03
CA PHE A 63 -1.58 15.60 3.02
C PHE A 63 -0.06 15.73 2.94
N ALA A 64 0.62 15.83 4.08
CA ALA A 64 2.07 16.06 4.16
C ALA A 64 2.87 14.81 3.77
N ASN A 65 2.39 13.63 4.17
CA ASN A 65 3.02 12.34 3.92
C ASN A 65 2.59 11.69 2.61
N ALA A 66 1.77 12.38 1.80
CA ALA A 66 1.07 11.92 0.61
C ALA A 66 1.87 10.98 -0.30
N THR A 67 1.93 9.71 0.09
CA THR A 67 2.09 8.59 -0.82
C THR A 67 0.68 8.19 -1.14
N LEU A 68 0.15 8.70 -2.26
CA LEU A 68 -1.15 8.25 -2.79
C LEU A 68 -1.19 6.71 -2.76
N PRO A 69 -2.29 6.10 -2.32
CA PRO A 69 -2.49 4.67 -2.51
C PRO A 69 -2.34 4.32 -4.00
N GLN A 70 -1.26 3.63 -4.33
CA GLN A 70 -0.93 3.16 -5.68
C GLN A 70 -1.55 1.76 -5.85
N TYR A 71 -2.88 1.71 -5.98
CA TYR A 71 -3.63 0.46 -6.02
C TYR A 71 -3.15 -0.53 -7.10
N GLU A 72 -2.88 -0.04 -8.32
CA GLU A 72 -2.32 -0.88 -9.39
C GLU A 72 -0.92 -1.40 -9.06
N LYS A 73 -0.10 -0.61 -8.36
CA LYS A 73 1.20 -1.07 -7.88
C LYS A 73 1.04 -2.15 -6.81
N TYR A 74 0.07 -2.00 -5.92
CA TYR A 74 -0.25 -3.00 -4.90
C TYR A 74 -0.72 -4.34 -5.51
N LYS A 75 -1.56 -4.31 -6.56
CA LYS A 75 -1.86 -5.51 -7.36
C LYS A 75 -0.60 -6.14 -7.96
N GLN A 76 0.33 -5.33 -8.48
CA GLN A 76 1.60 -5.84 -8.98
C GLN A 76 2.49 -6.43 -7.88
N MET A 77 2.43 -5.93 -6.64
CA MET A 77 3.12 -6.56 -5.50
C MET A 77 2.57 -7.96 -5.22
N ILE A 78 1.25 -8.14 -5.26
CA ILE A 78 0.60 -9.46 -5.14
C ILE A 78 1.16 -10.41 -6.21
N LEU A 79 1.11 -9.99 -7.47
CA LEU A 79 1.60 -10.78 -8.59
C LEU A 79 3.11 -11.08 -8.47
N ALA A 80 3.91 -10.13 -7.99
CA ALA A 80 5.34 -10.31 -7.78
C ALA A 80 5.64 -11.39 -6.73
N TYR A 81 4.91 -11.42 -5.62
CA TYR A 81 5.04 -12.48 -4.62
C TYR A 81 4.64 -13.84 -5.17
N LEU A 82 3.51 -13.94 -5.87
CA LEU A 82 3.06 -15.19 -6.47
C LEU A 82 4.07 -15.70 -7.52
N LYS A 83 4.62 -14.82 -8.36
CA LYS A 83 5.69 -15.17 -9.32
C LYS A 83 6.94 -15.68 -8.61
N SER A 84 7.37 -15.01 -7.55
CA SER A 84 8.55 -15.41 -6.77
C SER A 84 8.37 -16.76 -6.08
N TYR A 85 7.15 -17.13 -5.68
CA TYR A 85 6.86 -18.43 -5.08
C TYR A 85 6.72 -19.54 -6.12
N MET A 86 6.14 -19.25 -7.29
CA MET A 86 6.01 -20.21 -8.39
C MET A 86 7.37 -20.75 -8.86
N THR A 87 8.42 -19.93 -8.84
CA THR A 87 9.76 -20.36 -9.25
C THR A 87 10.46 -21.28 -8.25
N SER A 88 9.88 -21.51 -7.07
CA SER A 88 10.59 -22.17 -5.97
C SER A 88 9.73 -23.11 -5.12
N SER A 89 8.41 -23.22 -5.38
CA SER A 89 7.44 -24.04 -4.64
C SER A 89 6.28 -24.47 -5.56
N ASP A 90 5.19 -25.02 -5.00
CA ASP A 90 3.95 -25.31 -5.74
C ASP A 90 3.21 -24.06 -6.24
N GLY A 91 3.72 -22.86 -5.93
CA GLY A 91 3.19 -21.58 -6.37
C GLY A 91 1.93 -21.14 -5.63
N LYS A 92 1.57 -21.83 -4.54
CA LYS A 92 0.37 -21.55 -3.75
C LYS A 92 0.72 -20.88 -2.43
N ILE A 93 0.13 -19.72 -2.16
CA ILE A 93 0.34 -18.97 -0.92
C ILE A 93 -1.00 -18.82 -0.18
N PRO A 94 -1.10 -19.20 1.11
CA PRO A 94 -2.29 -18.88 1.90
C PRO A 94 -2.58 -17.38 1.91
N LYS A 95 -3.84 -16.98 1.71
CA LYS A 95 -4.31 -15.58 1.68
C LYS A 95 -3.78 -14.78 2.88
N THR A 96 -3.87 -15.31 4.09
CA THR A 96 -3.33 -14.67 5.30
C THR A 96 -1.81 -14.43 5.24
N LYS A 97 -1.04 -15.41 4.74
CA LYS A 97 0.42 -15.29 4.58
C LYS A 97 0.77 -14.25 3.52
N LEU A 98 0.07 -14.23 2.39
CA LEU A 98 0.25 -13.24 1.34
C LEU A 98 0.00 -11.82 1.85
N ALA A 99 -1.05 -11.61 2.65
CA ALA A 99 -1.32 -10.30 3.27
C ALA A 99 -0.16 -9.83 4.16
N LYS A 100 0.43 -10.73 4.98
CA LYS A 100 1.60 -10.38 5.81
C LYS A 100 2.83 -10.08 4.95
N LEU A 101 3.09 -10.83 3.89
CA LEU A 101 4.21 -10.58 2.98
C LEU A 101 4.12 -9.18 2.37
N LEU A 102 2.93 -8.75 1.93
CA LEU A 102 2.70 -7.41 1.39
C LEU A 102 2.98 -6.31 2.42
N TYR A 103 2.49 -6.49 3.65
CA TYR A 103 2.80 -5.58 4.76
C TYR A 103 4.32 -5.49 5.00
N LEU A 104 5.01 -6.64 5.08
CA LEU A 104 6.46 -6.65 5.27
C LEU A 104 7.18 -5.93 4.12
N ALA A 105 6.77 -6.10 2.86
CA ALA A 105 7.36 -5.34 1.75
C ALA A 105 7.23 -3.84 1.95
N ASP A 106 6.03 -3.38 2.25
CA ASP A 106 5.72 -1.95 2.36
C ASP A 106 6.45 -1.30 3.53
N PHE A 107 6.39 -1.91 4.71
CA PHE A 107 7.00 -1.39 5.93
C PHE A 107 8.53 -1.52 5.90
N SER A 108 9.08 -2.57 5.28
CA SER A 108 10.53 -2.67 5.05
C SER A 108 11.05 -1.64 4.07
N TRP A 109 10.26 -1.33 3.05
CA TRP A 109 10.60 -0.28 2.11
C TRP A 109 10.57 1.08 2.80
N PHE A 110 9.55 1.34 3.62
CA PHE A 110 9.47 2.56 4.42
C PHE A 110 10.65 2.68 5.38
N TYR A 111 11.00 1.62 6.12
CA TYR A 111 12.15 1.60 7.01
C TYR A 111 13.45 2.09 6.32
N LYS A 112 13.65 1.69 5.06
CA LYS A 112 14.86 2.03 4.30
C LYS A 112 14.81 3.38 3.57
N ASN A 113 13.62 3.81 3.15
CA ASN A 113 13.47 4.94 2.22
C ASN A 113 12.67 6.11 2.78
N LEU A 114 12.10 5.98 3.98
CA LEU A 114 11.21 6.94 4.64
C LEU A 114 10.03 7.37 3.75
N ASN A 115 9.57 6.44 2.89
CA ASN A 115 8.40 6.61 2.05
C ASN A 115 7.79 5.22 1.81
N SER A 116 6.46 5.14 1.76
CA SER A 116 5.77 3.86 1.52
C SER A 116 6.04 3.35 0.10
N MET A 117 6.06 2.04 -0.06
CA MET A 117 6.20 1.37 -1.35
C MET A 117 4.91 1.48 -2.16
N SER A 118 3.77 1.23 -1.53
CA SER A 118 2.46 1.18 -2.19
C SER A 118 1.52 2.33 -1.84
N GLY A 119 1.71 3.00 -0.70
CA GLY A 119 0.79 4.00 -0.16
C GLY A 119 -0.49 3.42 0.45
N MET A 120 -0.62 2.09 0.57
CA MET A 120 -1.79 1.47 1.23
C MET A 120 -1.82 1.79 2.73
N GLN A 121 -3.01 2.00 3.27
CA GLN A 121 -3.24 2.14 4.72
C GLN A 121 -3.49 0.77 5.34
N TYR A 122 -2.61 0.33 6.24
CA TYR A 122 -2.72 -0.95 6.91
C TYR A 122 -3.47 -0.76 8.23
N LEU A 123 -4.47 -1.60 8.48
CA LEU A 123 -5.20 -1.60 9.73
C LEU A 123 -4.68 -2.72 10.63
N ARG A 124 -4.68 -2.46 11.95
CA ARG A 124 -4.40 -3.47 12.97
C ARG A 124 -5.58 -4.45 13.06
N ARG A 125 -5.59 -5.47 12.20
CA ARG A 125 -6.61 -6.54 12.21
C ARG A 125 -6.21 -7.70 13.13
N ALA A 126 -7.18 -8.54 13.50
CA ALA A 126 -6.99 -9.65 14.43
C ALA A 126 -5.86 -10.62 14.03
N TYR A 127 -5.71 -10.92 12.73
CA TYR A 127 -4.65 -11.80 12.21
C TYR A 127 -3.45 -11.02 11.66
N GLY A 128 -3.20 -9.82 12.20
CA GLY A 128 -2.08 -8.97 11.86
C GLY A 128 -2.46 -7.81 10.92
N PRO A 129 -1.50 -6.98 10.51
CA PRO A 129 -1.73 -5.81 9.66
C PRO A 129 -2.20 -6.20 8.25
N VAL A 130 -3.28 -5.59 7.76
CA VAL A 130 -3.84 -5.79 6.40
C VAL A 130 -4.52 -4.49 5.94
N PRO A 131 -4.37 -4.06 4.68
CA PRO A 131 -5.11 -2.91 4.16
C PRO A 131 -6.47 -3.35 3.63
N ASP A 132 -7.50 -2.52 3.77
CA ASP A 132 -8.87 -2.83 3.33
C ASP A 132 -8.98 -3.24 1.84
N PRO A 133 -8.25 -2.59 0.89
CA PRO A 133 -8.29 -2.97 -0.51
C PRO A 133 -7.71 -4.37 -0.80
N TYR A 134 -7.08 -5.04 0.15
CA TYR A 134 -6.46 -6.36 -0.08
C TYR A 134 -7.43 -7.40 -0.64
N PHE A 135 -8.61 -7.51 -0.04
CA PHE A 135 -9.61 -8.50 -0.46
C PHE A 135 -10.13 -8.18 -1.85
N ARG A 136 -10.51 -6.92 -2.08
CA ARG A 136 -10.94 -6.42 -3.38
C ARG A 136 -9.87 -6.63 -4.46
N ALA A 137 -8.60 -6.38 -4.15
CA ALA A 137 -7.51 -6.57 -5.10
C ALA A 137 -7.37 -8.03 -5.53
N LEU A 138 -7.60 -8.98 -4.62
CA LEU A 138 -7.61 -10.40 -4.99
C LEU A 138 -8.82 -10.76 -5.85
N ASP A 139 -10.01 -10.28 -5.47
CA ASP A 139 -11.24 -10.56 -6.22
C ASP A 139 -11.12 -10.00 -7.66
N GLU A 140 -10.67 -8.76 -7.82
CA GLU A 140 -10.40 -8.15 -9.13
C GLU A 140 -9.35 -8.93 -9.94
N LEU A 141 -8.24 -9.34 -9.31
CA LEU A 141 -7.20 -10.13 -9.99
C LEU A 141 -7.72 -11.52 -10.42
N GLU A 142 -8.65 -12.12 -9.67
CA GLU A 142 -9.28 -13.39 -10.02
C GLU A 142 -10.28 -13.22 -11.16
N GLU A 143 -11.12 -12.19 -11.12
CA GLU A 143 -12.05 -11.81 -12.20
C GLU A 143 -11.31 -11.50 -13.50
N GLU A 144 -10.17 -10.82 -13.41
CA GLU A 144 -9.26 -10.55 -14.54
C GLU A 144 -8.53 -11.81 -15.05
N GLY A 145 -8.73 -12.97 -14.39
CA GLY A 145 -8.12 -14.25 -14.74
C GLY A 145 -6.62 -14.30 -14.46
N LYS A 146 -6.08 -13.39 -13.63
CA LYS A 146 -4.64 -13.28 -13.33
C LYS A 146 -4.19 -14.23 -12.23
N ILE A 147 -5.08 -14.51 -11.29
CA ILE A 147 -4.84 -15.43 -10.18
C ILE A 147 -5.96 -16.48 -10.10
N LYS A 148 -5.76 -17.49 -9.24
CA LYS A 148 -6.77 -18.45 -8.82
C LYS A 148 -6.77 -18.55 -7.31
N ILE A 149 -7.96 -18.64 -6.71
CA ILE A 149 -8.13 -18.83 -5.27
C ILE A 149 -8.79 -20.19 -5.02
N ASP A 150 -7.99 -21.17 -4.57
CA ASP A 150 -8.47 -22.53 -4.27
C ASP A 150 -8.69 -22.71 -2.75
N PRO A 151 -9.82 -23.29 -2.29
CA PRO A 151 -9.97 -23.69 -0.90
C PRO A 151 -9.07 -24.91 -0.56
N LYS A 152 -8.47 -24.89 0.63
CA LYS A 152 -7.73 -26.02 1.22
C LYS A 152 -7.98 -26.07 2.72
N GLY A 153 -8.93 -26.91 3.14
CA GLY A 153 -9.45 -26.87 4.52
C GLY A 153 -10.06 -25.51 4.82
N ASP A 154 -9.69 -24.92 5.95
CA ASP A 154 -10.15 -23.57 6.35
C ASP A 154 -9.36 -22.42 5.69
N ALA A 155 -8.36 -22.74 4.87
CA ALA A 155 -7.51 -21.74 4.21
C ALA A 155 -7.89 -21.53 2.74
N LEU A 156 -7.70 -20.30 2.26
CA LEU A 156 -7.76 -19.95 0.85
C LEU A 156 -6.33 -19.82 0.29
N LEU A 157 -6.01 -20.60 -0.74
CA LEU A 157 -4.71 -20.59 -1.40
C LEU A 157 -4.77 -19.77 -2.67
N VAL A 158 -3.88 -18.78 -2.77
CA VAL A 158 -3.75 -17.91 -3.94
C VAL A 158 -2.58 -18.39 -4.79
N SER A 159 -2.78 -18.50 -6.11
CA SER A 159 -1.75 -18.85 -7.08
C SER A 159 -1.92 -18.09 -8.39
N LEU A 160 -0.90 -18.06 -9.24
CA LEU A 160 -1.03 -17.48 -10.58
C LEU A 160 -1.91 -18.37 -11.47
N SER A 161 -2.70 -17.75 -12.33
CA SER A 161 -3.35 -18.47 -13.41
C SER A 161 -2.33 -18.83 -14.50
N GLY A 162 -2.53 -19.95 -15.19
CA GLY A 162 -1.59 -20.47 -16.20
C GLY A 162 -1.34 -19.52 -17.39
N SER A 163 -2.22 -18.56 -17.63
CA SER A 163 -2.10 -17.54 -18.70
C SER A 163 -1.34 -16.28 -18.27
N SER A 164 -1.00 -16.14 -16.99
CA SER A 164 -0.46 -14.92 -16.37
C SER A 164 1.05 -14.85 -16.09
N PRO A 165 1.91 -15.88 -16.33
CA PRO A 165 3.35 -15.78 -16.03
C PRO A 165 4.05 -14.57 -16.66
N ASN A 166 3.62 -14.15 -17.86
CA ASN A 166 4.27 -13.11 -18.66
C ASN A 166 3.76 -11.68 -18.43
N GLN A 167 2.91 -11.44 -17.42
CA GLN A 167 2.41 -10.09 -17.19
C GLN A 167 3.53 -9.13 -16.76
N LYS A 168 3.68 -7.99 -17.46
CA LYS A 168 4.69 -6.98 -17.14
C LYS A 168 4.39 -6.32 -15.80
N LEU A 169 5.39 -6.27 -14.91
CA LEU A 169 5.33 -5.59 -13.61
C LEU A 169 5.98 -4.20 -13.73
N ASP A 170 5.38 -3.32 -14.52
CA ASP A 170 5.94 -2.01 -14.90
C ASP A 170 5.81 -0.92 -13.82
N LYS A 171 5.06 -1.16 -12.73
CA LYS A 171 4.89 -0.24 -11.61
C LYS A 171 5.87 -0.50 -10.47
N LEU A 172 6.65 -1.58 -10.55
CA LEU A 172 7.68 -1.95 -9.57
C LEU A 172 9.07 -1.69 -10.15
N SER A 173 9.90 -0.99 -9.38
CA SER A 173 11.32 -0.83 -9.68
C SER A 173 12.11 -2.12 -9.43
N GLU A 174 13.32 -2.20 -9.96
CA GLU A 174 14.21 -3.35 -9.74
C GLU A 174 14.52 -3.59 -8.26
N LYS A 175 14.76 -2.51 -7.50
CA LYS A 175 15.02 -2.58 -6.05
C LYS A 175 13.81 -3.09 -5.26
N GLU A 176 12.61 -2.72 -5.68
CA GLU A 176 11.35 -3.19 -5.08
C GLU A 176 11.13 -4.69 -5.34
N LEU A 177 11.39 -5.13 -6.58
CA LEU A 177 11.34 -6.55 -6.94
C LEU A 177 12.40 -7.36 -6.18
N GLU A 178 13.60 -6.82 -5.98
CA GLU A 178 14.65 -7.45 -5.18
C GLU A 178 14.23 -7.60 -3.71
N LEU A 179 13.62 -6.57 -3.12
CA LEU A 179 13.10 -6.63 -1.76
C LEU A 179 12.01 -7.70 -1.62
N ILE A 180 11.03 -7.72 -2.52
CA ILE A 180 9.96 -8.73 -2.55
C ILE A 180 10.55 -10.15 -2.60
N LYS A 181 11.56 -10.38 -3.46
CA LYS A 181 12.25 -11.68 -3.55
C LYS A 181 12.97 -12.05 -2.25
N LYS A 182 13.67 -11.11 -1.61
CA LYS A 182 14.37 -11.33 -0.33
C LYS A 182 13.40 -11.72 0.79
N ILE A 183 12.30 -10.97 0.93
CA ILE A 183 11.25 -11.27 1.91
C ILE A 183 10.61 -12.62 1.59
N GLY A 184 10.25 -12.85 0.33
CA GLY A 184 9.65 -14.10 -0.13
C GLY A 184 10.51 -15.31 0.21
N ALA A 185 11.82 -15.24 -0.04
CA ALA A 185 12.78 -16.28 0.28
C ALA A 185 12.89 -16.55 1.78
N LYS A 186 12.96 -15.50 2.63
CA LYS A 186 13.04 -15.63 4.09
C LYS A 186 11.83 -16.36 4.69
N TRP A 187 10.64 -16.10 4.16
CA TRP A 187 9.38 -16.64 4.69
C TRP A 187 8.88 -17.88 3.97
N LYS A 188 9.60 -18.35 2.94
CA LYS A 188 9.13 -19.42 2.06
C LYS A 188 8.77 -20.70 2.81
N GLU A 189 9.71 -21.23 3.57
CA GLU A 189 9.59 -22.51 4.30
C GLU A 189 8.86 -22.36 5.65
N LYS A 190 8.62 -21.12 6.10
CA LYS A 190 7.91 -20.83 7.34
C LYS A 190 6.40 -20.94 7.14
N ASN A 191 5.68 -21.43 8.14
CA ASN A 191 4.23 -21.60 8.04
C ASN A 191 3.50 -20.24 8.22
N THR A 192 2.17 -20.23 8.03
CA THR A 192 1.37 -19.01 8.17
C THR A 192 1.34 -18.47 9.61
N ARG A 193 1.39 -19.34 10.62
CA ARG A 193 1.42 -18.91 12.02
C ARG A 193 2.73 -18.17 12.32
N ASP A 194 3.87 -18.66 11.86
CA ASP A 194 5.18 -18.03 12.10
C ASP A 194 5.23 -16.57 11.63
N ILE A 195 4.68 -16.27 10.45
CA ILE A 195 4.68 -14.89 9.92
C ILE A 195 3.63 -14.01 10.61
N VAL A 196 2.50 -14.59 11.04
CA VAL A 196 1.50 -13.87 11.81
C VAL A 196 2.10 -13.47 13.16
N ASP A 197 2.67 -14.43 13.89
CA ASP A 197 3.33 -14.21 15.18
C ASP A 197 4.43 -13.16 15.05
N PHE A 198 5.27 -13.26 14.01
CA PHE A 198 6.30 -12.25 13.74
C PHE A 198 5.72 -10.85 13.56
N THR A 199 4.69 -10.68 12.72
CA THR A 199 4.08 -9.36 12.53
C THR A 199 3.35 -8.85 13.78
N HIS A 200 2.91 -9.74 14.66
CA HIS A 200 2.29 -9.37 15.95
C HIS A 200 3.33 -8.88 16.96
N GLU A 201 4.55 -9.40 16.86
CA GLU A 201 5.65 -9.01 17.74
C GLU A 201 6.29 -7.65 17.37
N GLN A 202 6.02 -7.14 16.17
CA GLN A 202 6.55 -5.86 15.70
C GLN A 202 5.86 -4.67 16.38
N LEU A 203 6.65 -3.62 16.66
CA LEU A 203 6.19 -2.39 17.33
C LEU A 203 4.97 -1.75 16.66
N PRO A 204 4.89 -1.61 15.32
CA PRO A 204 3.72 -0.99 14.69
C PRO A 204 2.40 -1.69 15.05
N TYR A 205 2.41 -3.03 15.15
CA TYR A 205 1.22 -3.79 15.50
C TYR A 205 0.87 -3.72 16.99
N LYS A 206 1.90 -3.73 17.87
CA LYS A 206 1.73 -3.69 19.32
C LYS A 206 1.20 -2.36 19.84
N LEU A 207 1.59 -1.25 19.20
CA LEU A 207 1.25 0.09 19.65
C LEU A 207 -0.13 0.56 19.19
N CYS A 208 -0.71 -0.08 18.17
CA CYS A 208 -2.01 0.31 17.61
C CYS A 208 -3.16 -0.49 18.22
N SER A 209 -4.30 0.18 18.40
CA SER A 209 -5.55 -0.41 18.83
C SER A 209 -6.19 -1.27 17.72
N PRO A 210 -7.11 -2.22 18.04
CA PRO A 210 -7.91 -2.89 17.03
C PRO A 210 -8.50 -1.92 15.99
N ASP A 211 -8.34 -2.26 14.72
CA ASP A 211 -8.86 -1.51 13.56
C ASP A 211 -8.31 -0.09 13.36
N GLU A 212 -7.32 0.31 14.15
CA GLU A 212 -6.58 1.55 13.95
C GLU A 212 -5.65 1.44 12.74
N VAL A 213 -5.51 2.57 12.01
CA VAL A 213 -4.50 2.71 10.96
C VAL A 213 -3.12 2.66 11.60
N ILE A 214 -2.26 1.77 11.13
CA ILE A 214 -0.89 1.63 11.59
C ILE A 214 -0.03 2.68 10.88
N PRO A 215 0.54 3.67 11.59
CA PRO A 215 1.46 4.62 11.00
C PRO A 215 2.72 3.90 10.53
N TYR A 216 3.18 4.19 9.32
CA TYR A 216 4.40 3.59 8.78
C TYR A 216 5.62 3.95 9.61
N GLU A 217 5.65 5.15 10.16
CA GLU A 217 6.74 5.72 10.95
C GLU A 217 7.07 4.86 12.17
N LEU A 218 6.13 4.09 12.70
CA LEU A 218 6.40 3.19 13.83
C LEU A 218 7.46 2.13 13.50
N ILE A 219 7.64 1.77 12.22
CA ILE A 219 8.65 0.77 11.85
C ILE A 219 10.08 1.27 12.06
N ILE A 220 10.32 2.59 12.06
CA ILE A 220 11.68 3.15 12.18
C ILE A 220 12.28 2.88 13.57
N GLN A 221 11.44 2.54 14.54
CA GLN A 221 11.83 2.19 15.91
C GLN A 221 12.06 0.67 16.07
N GLN A 222 11.74 -0.12 15.05
CA GLN A 222 11.91 -1.57 15.08
C GLN A 222 13.39 -1.95 15.03
N ASP A 223 13.76 -3.00 15.76
CA ASP A 223 15.06 -3.63 15.62
C ASP A 223 15.32 -4.00 14.14
N PRO A 224 16.47 -3.61 13.55
CA PRO A 224 16.81 -3.89 12.15
C PRO A 224 16.65 -5.37 11.74
N ASP A 225 16.93 -6.30 12.65
CA ASP A 225 16.85 -7.74 12.40
C ASP A 225 15.40 -8.26 12.39
N TYR A 226 14.45 -7.44 12.83
CA TYR A 226 13.01 -7.72 12.97
C TYR A 226 12.13 -6.86 12.05
N VAL A 227 12.67 -6.27 10.99
CA VAL A 227 11.88 -5.50 10.02
C VAL A 227 11.08 -6.40 9.06
N TYR A 228 11.68 -7.50 8.59
CA TYR A 228 11.03 -8.56 7.80
C TYR A 228 11.81 -9.86 7.90
#